data_AF-A0A5B0EEC1-F1
#
_entry.id   AF-A0A5B0EEC1-F1
#
_cell.length_a   1.000
_cell.length_b   1.000
_cell.length_c   1.000
_cell.angle_alpha   90.00
_cell.angle_beta   90.00
_cell.angle_gamma   90.00
#
_symmetry.space_group_name_H-M   'P 1'
#
loop_
_entity.id
_entity.type
_entity.pdbx_description
1 polymer ?
#
loop_
_entity_poly.entity_id
_entity_poly.type
_entity_poly.pdbx_seq_one_letter_code
_entity_poly.pdbx_strand_id
1 'polypeptide(L)'
;MVNRFWRYLPAACALLMFVVVAVVDPALAGAPWWTLNESGLWIALAFPLVPWFICAAIALWVSRGTRSRTVLLLLSLMSLTSGIIPAFIWALLLHDVYPEARKLGISLAIPTIAGMTLLMLLVGLALRRARRATRVSRDAAPG
;
A
#
# COMPACT_ATOMS: atom_id res chain seq x y z
N MET A 1 -12.10 2.56 23.54
CA MET A 1 -11.05 3.49 23.04
C MET A 1 -10.17 2.78 22.03
N VAL A 2 -9.75 3.45 20.96
CA VAL A 2 -8.74 2.90 20.03
C VAL A 2 -7.36 3.26 20.58
N ASN A 3 -6.49 2.26 20.75
CA ASN A 3 -5.11 2.48 21.20
C ASN A 3 -4.41 3.42 20.20
N ARG A 4 -3.67 4.43 20.70
CA ARG A 4 -2.96 5.42 19.88
C ARG A 4 -2.08 4.78 18.81
N PHE A 5 -1.55 3.59 19.08
CA PHE A 5 -0.76 2.80 18.14
C PHE A 5 -1.46 2.57 16.79
N TRP A 6 -2.76 2.33 16.78
CA TRP A 6 -3.51 2.07 15.54
C TRP A 6 -3.54 3.25 14.57
N ARG A 7 -3.32 4.48 15.06
CA ARG A 7 -3.26 5.67 14.20
C ARG A 7 -2.01 5.70 13.34
N TYR A 8 -0.94 5.06 13.80
CA TYR A 8 0.33 4.99 13.09
C TYR A 8 0.44 3.78 12.17
N LEU A 9 -0.54 2.87 12.20
CA LEU A 9 -0.53 1.65 11.39
C LEU A 9 -0.37 1.90 9.89
N PRO A 10 -1.04 2.89 9.26
CA PRO A 10 -0.82 3.19 7.84
C PRO A 10 0.62 3.64 7.55
N ALA A 11 1.20 4.45 8.43
CA ALA A 11 2.58 4.90 8.27
C ALA A 11 3.58 3.76 8.47
N ALA A 12 3.34 2.86 9.44
CA ALA A 12 4.16 1.67 9.65
C ALA A 12 4.12 0.75 8.42
N CYS A 13 2.94 0.58 7.81
CA CYS A 13 2.77 -0.15 6.55
C CYS A 13 3.55 0.49 5.40
N ALA A 14 3.47 1.82 5.23
CA ALA A 14 4.26 2.53 4.23
C ALA A 14 5.77 2.34 4.45
N LEU A 15 6.24 2.50 5.70
CA LEU A 15 7.65 2.34 6.04
C LEU A 15 8.14 0.91 5.78
N LEU A 16 7.36 -0.10 6.18
CA LEU A 16 7.69 -1.49 5.92
C LEU A 16 7.82 -1.77 4.42
N MET A 17 6.86 -1.29 3.64
CA MET A 17 6.88 -1.44 2.18
C MET A 17 8.07 -0.70 1.56
N PHE A 18 8.49 0.44 2.13
CA PHE A 18 9.63 1.19 1.63
C PHE A 18 10.90 0.39 1.83
N VAL A 19 11.07 -0.21 3.02
CA VAL A 19 12.19 -1.12 3.29
C VAL A 19 12.19 -2.32 2.34
N VAL A 20 11.02 -2.89 2.05
CA VAL A 20 10.91 -4.01 1.11
C VAL A 20 11.37 -3.60 -0.29
N VAL A 21 10.83 -2.50 -0.84
CA VAL A 21 11.16 -2.02 -2.19
C VAL A 21 12.60 -1.54 -2.28
N ALA A 22 13.06 -0.78 -1.29
CA ALA A 22 14.32 -0.08 -1.35
C ALA A 22 15.52 -0.92 -0.92
N VAL A 23 15.32 -1.97 -0.12
CA VAL A 23 16.44 -2.72 0.48
C VAL A 23 16.28 -4.20 0.27
N VAL A 24 15.15 -4.78 0.69
CA VAL A 24 15.01 -6.25 0.74
C VAL A 24 14.99 -6.86 -0.66
N ASP A 25 14.12 -6.38 -1.54
CA ASP A 25 13.98 -6.97 -2.87
C ASP A 25 15.25 -6.73 -3.72
N PRO A 26 15.84 -5.52 -3.76
CA PRO A 26 17.11 -5.29 -4.47
C PRO A 26 18.27 -6.15 -3.93
N ALA A 27 18.38 -6.33 -2.61
CA ALA A 27 19.42 -7.19 -2.02
C ALA A 27 19.24 -8.66 -2.43
N LEU A 28 18.00 -9.17 -2.39
CA LEU A 28 17.70 -10.56 -2.75
C LEU A 28 17.81 -10.82 -4.25
N ALA A 29 17.53 -9.80 -5.07
CA ALA A 29 17.66 -9.87 -6.52
C ALA A 29 19.13 -9.82 -6.99
N GLY A 30 20.07 -9.45 -6.12
CA GLY A 30 21.45 -9.19 -6.49
C GLY A 30 21.65 -7.85 -7.23
N ALA A 31 20.72 -6.92 -7.06
CA ALA A 31 20.71 -5.58 -7.66
C ALA A 31 20.77 -4.47 -6.59
N PRO A 32 21.77 -4.45 -5.70
CA PRO A 32 21.84 -3.47 -4.62
C PRO A 32 22.15 -2.07 -5.17
N TRP A 33 21.13 -1.31 -5.54
CA TRP A 33 21.28 -0.01 -6.19
C TRP A 33 22.17 1.00 -5.44
N TRP A 34 22.31 0.86 -4.12
CA TRP A 34 23.22 1.67 -3.30
C TRP A 34 24.71 1.38 -3.51
N THR A 35 25.06 0.32 -4.25
CA THR A 35 26.45 0.03 -4.63
C THR A 35 26.82 0.64 -5.98
N LEU A 36 25.84 1.10 -6.77
CA LEU A 36 26.07 1.82 -8.02
C LEU A 36 26.35 3.28 -7.74
N ASN A 37 27.43 3.79 -8.32
CA ASN A 37 27.77 5.21 -8.25
C ASN A 37 27.30 5.95 -9.51
N GLU A 38 26.03 5.76 -9.87
CA GLU A 38 25.39 6.48 -10.99
C GLU A 38 24.54 7.64 -10.46
N SER A 39 24.99 8.86 -10.77
CA SER A 39 24.40 10.10 -10.25
C SER A 39 22.98 10.38 -10.72
N GLY A 40 22.45 9.66 -11.72
CA GLY A 40 21.08 9.81 -12.20
C GLY A 40 20.09 8.78 -11.62
N LEU A 41 20.58 7.63 -11.16
CA LEU A 41 19.73 6.50 -10.78
C LEU A 41 18.89 6.81 -9.54
N TRP A 42 19.47 7.47 -8.53
CA TRP A 42 18.75 7.82 -7.31
C TRP A 42 17.58 8.79 -7.57
N ILE A 43 17.69 9.69 -8.55
CA ILE A 43 16.61 10.61 -8.94
C ILE A 43 15.47 9.81 -9.58
N ALA A 44 15.81 8.92 -10.51
CA ALA A 44 14.84 8.04 -11.17
C ALA A 44 14.12 7.13 -10.16
N LEU A 45 14.83 6.62 -9.14
CA LEU A 45 14.27 5.81 -8.06
C LEU A 45 13.44 6.62 -7.05
N ALA A 46 13.79 7.89 -6.82
CA ALA A 46 13.06 8.78 -5.91
C ALA A 46 11.73 9.28 -6.51
N PHE A 47 11.69 9.52 -7.82
CA PHE A 47 10.50 10.01 -8.52
C PHE A 47 9.22 9.19 -8.25
N PRO A 48 9.20 7.85 -8.36
CA PRO A 48 8.00 7.05 -8.10
C PRO A 48 7.61 6.98 -6.61
N LEU A 49 8.52 7.34 -5.69
CA LEU A 49 8.20 7.39 -4.27
C LEU A 49 7.35 8.62 -3.92
N VAL A 50 7.46 9.72 -4.67
CA VAL A 50 6.72 10.97 -4.41
C VAL A 50 5.20 10.75 -4.37
N PRO A 51 4.54 10.22 -5.43
CA PRO A 51 3.09 10.01 -5.40
C PRO A 51 2.69 9.03 -4.28
N TRP A 52 3.53 8.03 -4.00
CA TRP A 52 3.26 7.07 -2.96
C TRP A 52 3.34 7.65 -1.54
N PHE A 53 4.34 8.49 -1.26
CA PHE A 53 4.44 9.21 0.01
C PHE A 53 3.29 10.19 0.21
N ILE A 54 2.79 10.83 -0.86
CA ILE A 54 1.58 11.66 -0.79
C ILE A 54 0.38 10.81 -0.33
N CYS A 55 0.17 9.62 -0.92
CA CYS A 55 -0.89 8.70 -0.48
C CYS A 55 -0.72 8.28 0.99
N ALA A 56 0.50 7.93 1.42
CA ALA A 56 0.78 7.53 2.80
C ALA A 56 0.55 8.69 3.78
N ALA A 57 0.93 9.92 3.42
CA ALA A 57 0.71 11.12 4.21
C ALA A 57 -0.79 11.42 4.37
N ILE A 58 -1.58 11.30 3.29
CA ILE A 58 -3.04 11.45 3.34
C ILE A 58 -3.64 10.37 4.26
N ALA A 59 -3.22 9.10 4.12
CA ALA A 59 -3.71 8.01 4.96
C ALA A 59 -3.40 8.25 6.45
N LEU A 60 -2.19 8.76 6.77
CA LEU A 60 -1.80 9.13 8.13
C LEU A 60 -2.57 10.35 8.65
N TRP A 61 -2.88 11.32 7.79
CA TRP A 61 -3.66 12.48 8.20
C TRP A 61 -5.10 12.09 8.53
N VAL A 62 -5.74 11.29 7.67
CA VAL A 62 -7.09 10.76 7.89
C VAL A 62 -7.14 9.82 9.11
N SER A 63 -6.07 9.04 9.37
CA SER A 63 -6.01 8.14 10.52
C SER A 63 -6.07 8.87 11.88
N ARG A 64 -5.63 10.14 11.94
CA ARG A 64 -5.68 10.96 13.15
C ARG A 64 -7.09 11.42 13.48
N GLY A 65 -7.92 11.66 12.47
CA GLY A 65 -9.31 12.13 12.61
C GLY A 65 -10.32 11.01 12.91
N THR A 66 -9.97 9.74 12.65
CA THR A 66 -10.89 8.62 12.83
C THR A 66 -10.67 7.85 14.13
N ARG A 67 -11.76 7.29 14.66
CA ARG A 67 -11.74 6.29 15.76
C ARG A 67 -12.21 4.91 15.28
N SER A 68 -12.49 4.73 13.99
CA SER A 68 -12.96 3.45 13.47
C SER A 68 -11.77 2.53 13.14
N ARG A 69 -11.70 1.37 13.79
CA ARG A 69 -10.68 0.34 13.48
C ARG A 69 -10.76 -0.13 12.03
N THR A 70 -11.97 -0.23 11.47
CA THR A 70 -12.17 -0.60 10.07
C THR A 70 -11.55 0.42 9.12
N VAL A 71 -11.74 1.71 9.39
CA VAL A 71 -11.14 2.77 8.55
C VAL A 71 -9.62 2.74 8.65
N LEU A 72 -9.06 2.55 9.86
CA LEU A 72 -7.61 2.44 10.05
C LEU A 72 -7.02 1.23 9.30
N LEU A 73 -7.73 0.10 9.30
CA LEU A 73 -7.32 -1.09 8.56
C LEU A 73 -7.40 -0.88 7.03
N LEU A 74 -8.47 -0.27 6.53
CA LEU A 74 -8.59 0.09 5.12
C LEU A 74 -7.49 1.05 4.67
N LEU A 75 -7.17 2.08 5.48
CA LEU A 75 -6.08 3.01 5.21
C LEU A 75 -4.71 2.31 5.21
N SER A 76 -4.51 1.34 6.10
CA SER A 76 -3.26 0.57 6.17
C SER A 76 -3.09 -0.34 4.94
N LEU A 77 -4.16 -1.04 4.53
CA LEU A 77 -4.16 -1.85 3.32
C LEU A 77 -4.00 -0.99 2.06
N MET A 78 -4.64 0.18 2.01
CA MET A 78 -4.49 1.13 0.92
C MET A 78 -3.05 1.65 0.83
N SER A 79 -2.42 1.92 1.97
CA SER A 79 -1.01 2.34 2.03
C SER A 79 -0.03 1.25 1.59
N LEU A 80 -0.31 -0.03 1.87
CA LEU A 80 0.47 -1.16 1.32
C LEU A 80 0.25 -1.28 -0.19
N THR A 81 -1.01 -1.30 -0.61
CA THR A 81 -1.40 -1.51 -2.02
C THR A 81 -0.83 -0.44 -2.93
N SER A 82 -0.82 0.82 -2.51
CA SER A 82 -0.25 1.92 -3.29
C SER A 82 1.26 1.78 -3.51
N GLY A 83 1.95 0.98 -2.69
CA GLY A 83 3.35 0.60 -2.89
C GLY A 83 3.62 -0.20 -4.17
N ILE A 84 2.57 -0.65 -4.87
CA ILE A 84 2.71 -1.28 -6.19
C ILE A 84 3.35 -0.35 -7.23
N ILE A 85 3.08 0.96 -7.14
CA ILE A 85 3.60 1.97 -8.07
C ILE A 85 5.13 2.03 -7.98
N PRO A 86 5.73 2.32 -6.81
CA PRO A 86 7.18 2.33 -6.70
C PRO A 86 7.78 0.95 -6.90
N ALA A 87 7.15 -0.14 -6.42
CA ALA A 87 7.67 -1.49 -6.65
C ALA A 87 7.82 -1.82 -8.15
N PHE A 88 6.81 -1.50 -8.96
CA PHE A 88 6.84 -1.77 -10.40
C PHE A 88 7.89 -0.93 -11.13
N ILE A 89 7.94 0.38 -10.85
CA ILE A 89 8.90 1.28 -11.51
C ILE A 89 10.34 0.94 -11.10
N TRP A 90 10.57 0.63 -9.82
CA TRP A 90 11.86 0.16 -9.34
C TRP A 90 12.28 -1.15 -10.02
N ALA A 91 11.36 -2.09 -10.19
CA ALA A 91 11.66 -3.34 -10.87
C ALA A 91 12.12 -3.13 -12.32
N LEU A 92 11.48 -2.22 -13.05
CA LEU A 92 11.89 -1.86 -14.41
C LEU A 92 13.25 -1.16 -14.44
N LEU A 93 13.43 -0.12 -13.63
CA LEU A 93 14.69 0.65 -13.58
C LEU A 93 15.88 -0.22 -13.17
N LEU A 94 15.71 -1.10 -12.18
CA LEU A 94 16.78 -1.98 -11.74
C LEU A 94 17.06 -3.10 -12.74
N HIS A 95 16.07 -3.56 -13.50
CA HIS A 95 16.31 -4.55 -14.55
C HIS A 95 17.13 -3.96 -15.70
N ASP A 96 16.90 -2.69 -16.05
CA ASP A 96 17.67 -2.00 -17.09
C ASP A 96 19.17 -1.86 -16.71
N VAL A 97 19.46 -1.63 -15.42
CA VAL A 97 20.85 -1.46 -14.94
C VAL A 97 21.51 -2.80 -14.55
N TYR A 98 20.71 -3.76 -14.04
CA TYR A 98 21.16 -5.10 -13.68
C TYR A 98 20.39 -6.16 -14.48
N PRO A 99 20.76 -6.39 -15.76
CA PRO A 99 20.05 -7.36 -16.61
C PRO A 99 20.16 -8.80 -16.07
N GLU A 100 21.23 -9.11 -15.34
CA GLU A 100 21.47 -10.42 -14.71
C GLU A 100 20.76 -10.60 -13.36
N ALA A 101 20.06 -9.57 -12.86
CA ALA A 101 19.37 -9.64 -11.58
C ALA A 101 18.21 -10.63 -11.61
N ARG A 102 18.00 -11.33 -10.49
CA ARG A 102 16.83 -12.19 -10.33
C ARG A 102 15.56 -11.34 -10.25
N LYS A 103 14.41 -11.94 -10.57
CA LYS A 103 13.11 -11.26 -10.54
C LYS A 103 12.81 -10.66 -9.15
N LEU A 104 12.52 -9.36 -9.11
CA LEU A 104 12.01 -8.62 -7.96
C LEU A 104 10.56 -9.02 -7.70
N GLY A 105 10.37 -10.01 -6.82
CA GLY A 105 9.09 -10.69 -6.63
C GLY A 105 8.32 -10.25 -5.38
N ILE A 106 9.04 -9.93 -4.30
CA ILE A 106 8.42 -9.69 -2.99
C ILE A 106 7.75 -8.32 -2.96
N SER A 107 8.39 -7.31 -3.55
CA SER A 107 7.85 -5.96 -3.62
C SER A 107 6.57 -5.86 -4.46
N LEU A 108 6.31 -6.81 -5.36
CA LEU A 108 5.05 -6.89 -6.12
C LEU A 108 4.00 -7.79 -5.44
N ALA A 109 4.42 -8.85 -4.76
CA ALA A 109 3.49 -9.77 -4.09
C ALA A 109 2.76 -9.14 -2.89
N ILE A 110 3.48 -8.39 -2.05
CA ILE A 110 2.89 -7.74 -0.86
C ILE A 110 1.76 -6.75 -1.22
N PRO A 111 1.98 -5.76 -2.12
CA PRO A 111 0.93 -4.79 -2.44
C PRO A 111 -0.23 -5.41 -3.22
N THR A 112 0.00 -6.45 -4.03
CA THR A 112 -1.08 -7.15 -4.74
C THR A 112 -1.98 -7.92 -3.77
N ILE A 113 -1.42 -8.67 -2.82
CA ILE A 113 -2.18 -9.35 -1.76
C ILE A 113 -2.94 -8.34 -0.89
N ALA A 114 -2.29 -7.23 -0.52
CA ALA A 114 -2.94 -6.16 0.22
C ALA A 114 -4.12 -5.56 -0.56
N GLY A 115 -3.95 -5.35 -1.87
CA GLY A 115 -4.99 -4.84 -2.77
C GLY A 115 -6.17 -5.77 -2.92
N MET A 116 -5.93 -7.07 -3.08
CA MET A 116 -6.98 -8.09 -3.10
C MET A 116 -7.76 -8.10 -1.78
N THR A 117 -7.06 -8.04 -0.66
CA THR A 117 -7.68 -7.99 0.68
C THR A 117 -8.51 -6.73 0.86
N LEU A 118 -8.00 -5.58 0.41
CA LEU A 118 -8.71 -4.30 0.42
C LEU A 118 -10.01 -4.37 -0.38
N LEU A 119 -9.96 -4.90 -1.60
CA LEU A 119 -11.13 -5.07 -2.47
C LEU A 119 -12.18 -5.99 -1.83
N MET A 120 -11.77 -7.13 -1.29
CA MET A 120 -12.69 -8.05 -0.60
C MET A 120 -13.40 -7.37 0.58
N LEU A 121 -12.68 -6.57 1.37
CA LEU A 121 -13.25 -5.83 2.49
C LEU A 121 -14.23 -4.74 2.03
N LEU A 122 -13.89 -3.98 0.99
CA LEU A 122 -14.77 -2.94 0.44
C LEU A 122 -16.06 -3.55 -0.13
N VAL A 123 -15.95 -4.62 -0.91
CA VAL A 123 -17.11 -5.36 -1.43
C VAL A 123 -17.96 -5.91 -0.29
N GLY A 124 -17.35 -6.53 0.72
CA GLY A 124 -18.06 -7.04 1.89
C GLY A 124 -18.79 -5.95 2.67
N LEU A 125 -18.20 -4.77 2.83
CA LEU A 125 -18.81 -3.60 3.47
C LEU A 125 -19.98 -3.04 2.63
N ALA A 126 -19.81 -2.94 1.32
CA ALA A 126 -20.84 -2.49 0.40
C ALA A 126 -22.07 -3.42 0.43
N LEU A 127 -21.84 -4.73 0.36
CA LEU A 127 -22.92 -5.74 0.45
C LEU A 127 -23.66 -5.67 1.79
N ARG A 128 -22.94 -5.50 2.91
CA ARG A 128 -23.57 -5.34 4.24
C ARG A 128 -24.44 -4.09 4.31
N ARG A 129 -23.99 -2.97 3.73
CA ARG A 129 -24.78 -1.72 3.68
C ARG A 129 -26.02 -1.88 2.80
N ALA A 130 -25.88 -2.47 1.62
CA ALA A 130 -26.99 -2.73 0.72
C ALA A 130 -28.06 -3.63 1.38
N ARG A 131 -27.65 -4.72 2.04
CA ARG A 131 -28.57 -5.61 2.78
C ARG A 131 -29.30 -4.92 3.94
N ARG A 132 -28.66 -3.94 4.60
CA ARG A 132 -29.32 -3.16 5.66
C ARG A 132 -30.33 -2.17 5.08
N ALA A 133 -29.98 -1.49 3.99
CA ALA A 133 -30.87 -0.56 3.31
C ALA A 133 -32.14 -1.25 2.79
N THR A 134 -32.02 -2.45 2.21
CA THR A 134 -33.18 -3.21 1.72
C THR A 134 -34.07 -3.73 2.84
N ARG A 135 -33.51 -4.10 3.99
CA ARG A 135 -34.30 -4.50 5.18
C ARG A 135 -35.07 -3.31 5.75
N VAL A 136 -34.41 -2.17 5.95
CA VAL A 136 -35.07 -0.95 6.45
C VAL A 136 -36.19 -0.48 5.51
N SER A 137 -35.99 -0.57 4.18
CA SER A 137 -37.03 -0.21 3.21
C SER A 137 -38.22 -1.17 3.22
N ARG A 138 -38.04 -2.43 3.65
CA ARG A 138 -39.10 -3.44 3.74
C ARG A 138 -39.95 -3.25 5.00
N ASP A 139 -39.34 -2.82 6.10
CA ASP A 139 -40.04 -2.54 7.37
C ASP A 139 -40.81 -1.19 7.33
N ALA A 140 -40.49 -0.30 6.38
CA ALA A 140 -41.12 1.01 6.21
C ALA A 140 -42.28 1.05 5.21
N ALA A 141 -42.62 -0.07 4.56
CA ALA A 141 -43.76 -0.14 3.64
C ALA A 141 -45.05 -0.46 4.42
N PRO A 142 -46.11 0.38 4.38
CA PRO A 142 -47.38 0.07 5.02
C PRO A 142 -48.05 -1.10 4.28
N GLY A 143 -48.41 -2.14 5.05
CA GLY A 143 -49.26 -3.24 4.60
C GLY A 143 -50.74 -2.90 4.69
#